data_AF-A0A9N9NUL3-F1
#
_entry.id   AF-A0A9N9NUL3-F1
#
_cell.length_a   1.000
_cell.length_b   1.000
_cell.length_c   1.000
_cell.angle_alpha   90.00
_cell.angle_beta   90.00
_cell.angle_gamma   90.00
#
_symmetry.space_group_name_H-M   'P 1'
#
loop_
_entity.id
_entity.type
_entity.pdbx_description
1 polymer ?
#
loop_
_entity_poly.entity_id
_entity_poly.type
_entity_poly.pdbx_seq_one_letter_code
_entity_poly.pdbx_strand_id
1 'polypeptide(L)'
;MAQEIFYGLKNHQKKGIKHISFTQNNGQSSLFNLSDDVLYIYSNNEQPKGGLDLEPFLNLRKITFQNNNIQLNSLENIDISKNEKLNKIVLEERSNTQRNNFFHNNNFILLMKEIQSKRIILSYYCVRNNGSWAEKYKYLREQAILPYLLIEDRKLEQSAAEIAELKQSLNQKDQTIADFNKKIQQTPTLDQFRELNNIVLGRTELNFNNLKQEIKRLKLKDFNPYFQEQKNTFEQLTATAKNKAGDSLRSILDLFLQTNKQIIESENESNNSFARGQLQGQLTTCQTLLQTKFTQEELRSLLNKQKELSKLEKHSVILQQ
;
A
#
# COMPACT_ATOMS: atom_id res chain seq x y z
N MET A 1 -25.68 13.26 -21.60
CA MET A 1 -24.83 13.18 -20.37
C MET A 1 -24.10 14.50 -20.17
N ALA A 2 -23.81 14.91 -18.92
CA ALA A 2 -23.13 16.18 -18.62
C ALA A 2 -21.81 16.36 -19.40
N GLN A 3 -21.10 15.26 -19.66
CA GLN A 3 -19.86 15.26 -20.44
C GLN A 3 -20.01 15.69 -21.91
N GLU A 4 -21.20 15.52 -22.51
CA GLU A 4 -21.46 15.86 -23.92
C GLU A 4 -21.33 17.36 -24.20
N ILE A 5 -21.46 18.21 -23.16
CA ILE A 5 -21.24 19.66 -23.24
C ILE A 5 -19.83 19.97 -23.80
N PHE A 6 -18.86 19.08 -23.57
CA PHE A 6 -17.48 19.28 -24.02
C PHE A 6 -17.19 18.76 -25.43
N TYR A 7 -18.12 18.07 -26.08
CA TYR A 7 -17.90 17.53 -27.44
C TYR A 7 -17.83 18.63 -28.49
N GLY A 8 -18.48 19.76 -28.26
CA GLY A 8 -18.39 20.94 -29.13
C GLY A 8 -17.07 21.72 -29.03
N LEU A 9 -16.22 21.43 -28.04
CA LEU A 9 -14.97 22.16 -27.81
C LEU A 9 -13.78 21.47 -28.50
N LYS A 10 -12.99 22.25 -29.25
CA LYS A 10 -11.73 21.79 -29.84
C LYS A 10 -10.65 21.59 -28.77
N ASN A 11 -9.69 20.70 -29.02
CA ASN A 11 -8.62 20.38 -28.06
C ASN A 11 -7.81 21.60 -27.61
N HIS A 12 -7.53 22.57 -28.50
CA HIS A 12 -6.81 23.78 -28.11
C HIS A 12 -7.67 24.70 -27.22
N GLN A 13 -8.99 24.75 -27.41
CA GLN A 13 -9.91 25.50 -26.55
C GLN A 13 -9.96 24.87 -25.15
N LYS A 14 -10.08 23.53 -25.07
CA LYS A 14 -10.02 22.78 -23.81
C LYS A 14 -8.74 23.06 -23.02
N LYS A 15 -7.58 23.06 -23.70
CA LYS A 15 -6.29 23.42 -23.10
C LYS A 15 -6.18 24.89 -22.73
N GLY A 16 -6.87 25.79 -23.42
CA GLY A 16 -6.84 27.24 -23.15
C GLY A 16 -7.64 27.66 -21.93
N ILE A 17 -8.72 26.92 -21.61
CA ILE A 17 -9.63 27.24 -20.52
C ILE A 17 -8.92 27.26 -19.16
N LYS A 18 -9.06 28.38 -18.45
CA LYS A 18 -8.52 28.61 -17.10
C LYS A 18 -9.63 28.80 -16.07
N HIS A 19 -10.86 29.06 -16.51
CA HIS A 19 -11.99 29.31 -15.63
C HIS A 19 -13.24 28.63 -16.17
N ILE A 20 -13.96 27.90 -15.32
CA ILE A 20 -15.31 27.41 -15.61
C ILE A 20 -16.30 28.16 -14.73
N SER A 21 -17.36 28.69 -15.33
CA SER A 21 -18.42 29.43 -14.64
C SER A 21 -19.76 28.77 -14.90
N PHE A 22 -20.33 28.15 -13.87
CA PHE A 22 -21.72 27.71 -13.88
C PHE A 22 -22.61 28.93 -13.65
N THR A 23 -23.58 29.15 -14.52
CA THR A 23 -24.46 30.34 -14.49
C THR A 23 -25.87 30.01 -14.96
N GLN A 24 -26.85 30.84 -14.60
CA GLN A 24 -28.23 30.65 -15.04
C GLN A 24 -28.40 30.98 -16.52
N ASN A 25 -29.21 30.20 -17.23
CA ASN A 25 -29.57 30.54 -18.60
C ASN A 25 -30.57 31.71 -18.66
N ASN A 26 -30.17 32.84 -19.26
CA ASN A 26 -31.03 33.99 -19.51
C ASN A 26 -31.66 33.98 -20.93
N GLY A 27 -32.06 32.81 -21.43
CA GLY A 27 -32.68 32.66 -22.76
C GLY A 27 -31.70 32.39 -23.91
N GLN A 28 -30.49 31.94 -23.61
CA GLN A 28 -29.55 31.42 -24.61
C GLN A 28 -29.95 30.02 -25.09
N SER A 29 -29.78 29.78 -26.39
CA SER A 29 -30.04 28.48 -27.01
C SER A 29 -28.91 27.46 -26.80
N SER A 30 -27.71 27.91 -26.46
CA SER A 30 -26.54 27.08 -26.25
C SER A 30 -26.36 26.63 -24.79
N LEU A 31 -25.95 25.38 -24.57
CA LEU A 31 -25.62 24.83 -23.25
C LEU A 31 -24.34 25.42 -22.63
N PHE A 32 -23.46 25.98 -23.47
CA PHE A 32 -22.23 26.64 -23.02
C PHE A 32 -21.85 27.81 -23.92
N ASN A 33 -21.01 28.71 -23.39
CA ASN A 33 -20.36 29.77 -24.15
C ASN A 33 -18.88 29.85 -23.73
N LEU A 34 -18.00 30.25 -24.65
CA LEU A 34 -16.57 30.43 -24.40
C LEU A 34 -16.18 31.87 -24.66
N SER A 35 -15.66 32.56 -23.65
CA SER A 35 -15.13 33.93 -23.76
C SER A 35 -13.89 34.06 -22.89
N ASP A 36 -12.79 34.60 -23.43
CA ASP A 36 -11.57 34.97 -22.67
C ASP A 36 -11.05 33.88 -21.70
N ASP A 37 -10.86 32.65 -22.20
CA ASP A 37 -10.46 31.46 -21.42
C ASP A 37 -11.47 31.03 -20.33
N VAL A 38 -12.68 31.60 -20.33
CA VAL A 38 -13.80 31.26 -19.46
C VAL A 38 -14.83 30.42 -20.21
N LEU A 39 -15.08 29.20 -19.72
CA LEU A 39 -16.18 28.37 -20.17
C LEU A 39 -17.39 28.62 -19.27
N TYR A 40 -18.42 29.24 -19.83
CA TYR A 40 -19.72 29.42 -19.20
C TYR A 40 -20.56 28.17 -19.46
N ILE A 41 -21.05 27.53 -18.40
CA ILE A 41 -21.97 26.38 -18.48
C ILE A 41 -23.31 26.86 -17.94
N TYR A 42 -24.34 26.79 -18.79
CA TYR A 42 -25.66 27.30 -18.45
C TYR A 42 -26.52 26.19 -17.83
N SER A 43 -27.07 26.43 -16.65
CA SER A 43 -28.14 25.58 -16.10
C SER A 43 -29.46 26.00 -16.75
N ASN A 44 -30.00 25.14 -17.60
CA ASN A 44 -31.32 25.26 -18.23
C ASN A 44 -32.22 24.08 -17.82
N ASN A 45 -33.39 23.93 -18.46
CA ASN A 45 -34.31 22.81 -18.22
C ASN A 45 -33.71 21.43 -18.58
N GLU A 46 -32.68 21.39 -19.44
CA GLU A 46 -31.90 20.19 -19.78
C GLU A 46 -30.63 20.16 -18.93
N GLN A 47 -30.82 20.09 -17.62
CA GLN A 47 -29.72 20.11 -16.66
C GLN A 47 -28.67 19.05 -17.01
N PRO A 48 -27.36 19.37 -16.92
CA PRO A 48 -26.31 18.37 -17.05
C PRO A 48 -26.56 17.23 -16.05
N LYS A 49 -26.70 16.01 -16.56
CA LYS A 49 -26.99 14.79 -15.80
C LYS A 49 -25.78 13.88 -15.69
N GLY A 50 -25.58 13.28 -14.51
CA GLY A 50 -24.52 12.31 -14.23
C GLY A 50 -23.23 12.96 -13.74
N GLY A 51 -22.10 12.29 -13.97
CA GLY A 51 -20.77 12.82 -13.64
C GLY A 51 -20.24 13.80 -14.68
N LEU A 52 -19.52 14.83 -14.22
CA LEU A 52 -18.83 15.81 -15.05
C LEU A 52 -17.32 15.72 -14.82
N ASP A 53 -16.59 15.22 -15.79
CA ASP A 53 -15.13 15.07 -15.72
C ASP A 53 -14.41 16.28 -16.36
N LEU A 54 -13.67 17.02 -15.52
CA LEU A 54 -12.92 18.21 -15.92
C LEU A 54 -11.48 17.91 -16.36
N GLU A 55 -11.05 16.65 -16.47
CA GLU A 55 -9.74 16.24 -17.01
C GLU A 55 -9.32 16.98 -18.29
N PRO A 56 -10.21 17.23 -19.28
CA PRO A 56 -9.83 17.91 -20.51
C PRO A 56 -9.27 19.34 -20.31
N PHE A 57 -9.54 19.98 -19.16
CA PHE A 57 -9.15 21.35 -18.84
C PHE A 57 -7.90 21.41 -17.95
N LEU A 58 -6.77 20.92 -18.44
CA LEU A 58 -5.51 20.83 -17.68
C LEU A 58 -5.00 22.18 -17.11
N ASN A 59 -5.41 23.30 -17.71
CA ASN A 59 -5.04 24.64 -17.27
C ASN A 59 -6.08 25.32 -16.38
N LEU A 60 -7.14 24.61 -15.98
CA LEU A 60 -8.19 25.11 -15.10
C LEU A 60 -7.60 25.58 -13.77
N ARG A 61 -7.84 26.85 -13.42
CA ARG A 61 -7.40 27.50 -12.18
C ARG A 61 -8.55 27.85 -11.25
N LYS A 62 -9.72 28.15 -11.83
CA LYS A 62 -10.89 28.69 -11.10
C LYS A 62 -12.17 27.99 -11.53
N ILE A 63 -13.03 27.68 -10.56
CA ILE A 63 -14.44 27.33 -10.80
C ILE A 63 -15.31 28.37 -10.11
N THR A 64 -16.38 28.81 -10.76
CA THR A 64 -17.36 29.73 -10.17
C THR A 64 -18.76 29.17 -10.32
N PHE A 65 -19.53 29.23 -9.25
CA PHE A 65 -20.94 28.94 -9.25
C PHE A 65 -21.69 30.25 -9.00
N GLN A 66 -22.31 30.82 -10.04
CA GLN A 66 -22.98 32.12 -9.99
C GLN A 66 -24.42 32.00 -9.53
N ASN A 67 -24.72 32.37 -8.29
CA ASN A 67 -26.04 32.18 -7.74
C ASN A 67 -27.01 33.28 -8.19
N ASN A 68 -27.77 32.94 -9.24
CA ASN A 68 -29.16 33.31 -9.40
C ASN A 68 -29.90 31.99 -9.77
N ASN A 69 -30.31 31.19 -8.79
CA ASN A 69 -31.12 29.97 -9.04
C ASN A 69 -30.47 28.87 -9.89
N ILE A 70 -29.14 28.69 -9.84
CA ILE A 70 -28.53 27.52 -10.49
C ILE A 70 -29.02 26.25 -9.80
N GLN A 71 -29.61 25.35 -10.59
CA GLN A 71 -29.94 23.99 -10.21
C GLN A 71 -29.04 23.00 -10.96
N LEU A 72 -28.10 22.42 -10.23
CA LEU A 72 -27.21 21.31 -10.63
C LEU A 72 -27.65 20.01 -9.95
N ASN A 73 -28.92 19.90 -9.57
CA ASN A 73 -29.49 18.78 -8.83
C ASN A 73 -29.40 17.46 -9.61
N SER A 74 -29.25 17.57 -10.93
CA SER A 74 -29.04 16.46 -11.85
C SER A 74 -27.59 15.98 -11.95
N LEU A 75 -26.61 16.76 -11.47
CA LEU A 75 -25.22 16.33 -11.41
C LEU A 75 -25.01 15.42 -10.19
N GLU A 76 -24.39 14.28 -10.43
CA GLU A 76 -24.00 13.36 -9.36
C GLU A 76 -22.65 13.78 -8.77
N ASN A 77 -21.71 14.13 -9.64
CA ASN A 77 -20.37 14.49 -9.25
C ASN A 77 -19.67 15.40 -10.26
N ILE A 78 -18.65 16.13 -9.80
CA ILE A 78 -17.71 16.85 -10.63
C ILE A 78 -16.30 16.35 -10.30
N ASP A 79 -15.67 15.66 -11.24
CA ASP A 79 -14.30 15.17 -11.09
C ASP A 79 -13.32 16.27 -11.45
N ILE A 80 -12.55 16.68 -10.45
CA ILE A 80 -11.47 17.66 -10.58
C ILE A 80 -10.10 17.06 -10.25
N SER A 81 -10.01 15.74 -10.09
CA SER A 81 -8.82 15.02 -9.66
C SER A 81 -7.61 15.27 -10.57
N LYS A 82 -7.84 15.45 -11.87
CA LYS A 82 -6.76 15.70 -12.86
C LYS A 82 -6.40 17.17 -13.05
N ASN A 83 -7.13 18.12 -12.44
CA ASN A 83 -6.88 19.55 -12.60
C ASN A 83 -5.83 20.07 -11.59
N GLU A 84 -4.56 19.80 -11.88
CA GLU A 84 -3.43 20.16 -11.00
C GLU A 84 -3.22 21.67 -10.80
N LYS A 85 -3.81 22.52 -11.63
CA LYS A 85 -3.69 23.99 -11.48
C LYS A 85 -4.88 24.64 -10.77
N LEU A 86 -5.93 23.87 -10.47
CA LEU A 86 -7.12 24.37 -9.78
C LEU A 86 -6.76 24.76 -8.34
N ASN A 87 -6.98 26.03 -8.01
CA ASN A 87 -6.66 26.61 -6.70
C ASN A 87 -7.80 27.43 -6.08
N LYS A 88 -8.87 27.73 -6.83
CA LYS A 88 -9.98 28.55 -6.33
C LYS A 88 -11.34 28.02 -6.78
N ILE A 89 -12.25 27.87 -5.83
CA ILE A 89 -13.68 27.67 -6.07
C ILE A 89 -14.41 28.88 -5.48
N VAL A 90 -15.29 29.49 -6.27
CA VAL A 90 -16.05 30.68 -5.88
C VAL A 90 -17.53 30.36 -5.87
N LEU A 91 -18.18 30.63 -4.75
CA LEU A 91 -19.63 30.62 -4.60
C LEU A 91 -20.11 32.08 -4.59
N GLU A 92 -20.58 32.54 -5.74
CA GLU A 92 -21.03 33.92 -5.90
C GLU A 92 -22.51 34.02 -5.54
N GLU A 93 -22.82 34.13 -4.25
CA GLU A 93 -24.18 34.32 -3.70
C GLU A 93 -24.51 35.79 -3.49
N ARG A 94 -25.46 36.34 -4.27
CA ARG A 94 -25.89 37.74 -4.20
C ARG A 94 -27.34 37.92 -3.72
N SER A 95 -28.00 36.88 -3.20
CA SER A 95 -29.40 36.96 -2.76
C SER A 95 -29.54 37.37 -1.29
N ASN A 96 -30.38 38.36 -1.01
CA ASN A 96 -30.63 38.92 0.33
C ASN A 96 -31.29 37.95 1.34
N THR A 97 -31.65 36.73 0.92
CA THR A 97 -32.29 35.72 1.77
C THR A 97 -31.22 34.90 2.50
N GLN A 98 -31.23 35.00 3.83
CA GLN A 98 -30.19 34.60 4.79
C GLN A 98 -29.81 33.09 4.90
N ARG A 99 -29.83 32.29 3.83
CA ARG A 99 -29.28 30.92 3.89
C ARG A 99 -28.49 30.64 2.64
N ASN A 100 -27.29 30.07 2.82
CA ASN A 100 -26.47 29.50 1.75
C ASN A 100 -27.29 28.43 1.02
N ASN A 101 -28.13 28.86 0.08
CA ASN A 101 -29.11 28.00 -0.58
C ASN A 101 -28.46 27.18 -1.68
N PHE A 102 -27.24 27.54 -2.09
CA PHE A 102 -26.50 26.80 -3.10
C PHE A 102 -26.40 25.31 -2.73
N PHE A 103 -26.04 24.95 -1.49
CA PHE A 103 -25.94 23.52 -1.10
C PHE A 103 -27.26 22.88 -0.70
N HIS A 104 -28.26 23.67 -0.32
CA HIS A 104 -29.60 23.12 -0.13
C HIS A 104 -30.22 22.71 -1.47
N ASN A 105 -29.87 23.44 -2.53
CA ASN A 105 -30.41 23.21 -3.86
C ASN A 105 -29.55 22.25 -4.68
N ASN A 106 -28.27 22.05 -4.37
CA ASN A 106 -27.35 21.25 -5.18
C ASN A 106 -26.75 20.09 -4.38
N ASN A 107 -26.92 18.85 -4.88
CA ASN A 107 -26.49 17.61 -4.21
C ASN A 107 -25.48 16.80 -5.05
N PHE A 108 -24.44 17.48 -5.55
CA PHE A 108 -23.33 16.80 -6.24
C PHE A 108 -22.11 16.70 -5.32
N ILE A 109 -21.27 15.71 -5.57
CA ILE A 109 -20.02 15.49 -4.83
C ILE A 109 -18.83 15.93 -5.69
N LEU A 110 -17.87 16.67 -5.12
CA LEU A 110 -16.58 16.87 -5.79
C LEU A 110 -15.69 15.64 -5.65
N LEU A 111 -15.20 15.09 -6.75
CA LEU A 111 -14.16 14.05 -6.71
C LEU A 111 -12.79 14.70 -6.85
N MET A 112 -11.90 14.46 -5.90
CA MET A 112 -10.59 15.12 -5.90
C MET A 112 -9.50 14.35 -5.16
N LYS A 113 -8.25 14.70 -5.41
CA LYS A 113 -7.09 14.14 -4.71
C LYS A 113 -6.90 14.82 -3.36
N GLU A 114 -6.28 14.12 -2.40
CA GLU A 114 -5.96 14.67 -1.06
C GLU A 114 -5.12 15.95 -1.14
N ILE A 115 -4.19 16.05 -2.09
CA ILE A 115 -3.37 17.26 -2.26
C ILE A 115 -4.19 18.48 -2.67
N GLN A 116 -5.31 18.28 -3.36
CA GLN A 116 -6.17 19.36 -3.85
C GLN A 116 -7.00 19.96 -2.70
N SER A 117 -7.45 19.15 -1.75
CA SER A 117 -8.21 19.64 -0.58
C SER A 117 -7.41 20.60 0.30
N LYS A 118 -6.08 20.50 0.28
CA LYS A 118 -5.14 21.35 1.04
C LYS A 118 -4.83 22.69 0.36
N ARG A 119 -5.02 22.80 -0.96
CA ARG A 119 -4.62 23.99 -1.73
C ARG A 119 -5.80 24.79 -2.28
N ILE A 120 -6.94 24.14 -2.54
CA ILE A 120 -8.11 24.81 -3.11
C ILE A 120 -8.74 25.68 -2.05
N ILE A 121 -8.85 26.97 -2.35
CA ILE A 121 -9.54 27.95 -1.52
C ILE A 121 -10.98 28.07 -2.00
N LEU A 122 -11.91 27.85 -1.07
CA LEU A 122 -13.32 28.17 -1.24
C LEU A 122 -13.54 29.63 -0.83
N SER A 123 -13.94 30.48 -1.79
CA SER A 123 -14.40 31.86 -1.57
C SER A 123 -15.93 31.89 -1.64
N TYR A 124 -16.56 32.53 -0.67
CA TYR A 124 -18.01 32.70 -0.60
C TYR A 124 -18.37 33.99 0.14
N TYR A 125 -19.54 34.54 -0.15
CA TYR A 125 -20.05 35.73 0.54
C TYR A 125 -20.98 35.34 1.69
N CYS A 126 -20.91 36.08 2.80
CA CYS A 126 -21.89 35.97 3.87
C CYS A 126 -22.43 37.35 4.27
N VAL A 127 -23.69 37.41 4.65
CA VAL A 127 -24.35 38.62 5.16
C VAL A 127 -23.94 38.84 6.61
N ARG A 128 -23.47 40.04 6.95
CA ARG A 128 -23.23 40.50 8.33
C ARG A 128 -24.55 40.95 8.98
N ASN A 129 -24.58 41.03 10.30
CA ASN A 129 -25.76 41.49 11.07
C ASN A 129 -26.28 42.88 10.65
N ASN A 130 -25.44 43.72 10.05
CA ASN A 130 -25.79 45.05 9.56
C ASN A 130 -26.23 45.05 8.07
N GLY A 131 -26.46 43.89 7.45
CA GLY A 131 -26.85 43.75 6.04
C GLY A 131 -25.71 43.91 5.03
N SER A 132 -24.48 44.21 5.46
CA SER A 132 -23.33 44.29 4.56
C SER A 132 -22.79 42.91 4.19
N TRP A 133 -22.27 42.77 2.97
CA TRP A 133 -21.65 41.55 2.49
C TRP A 133 -20.18 41.49 2.89
N ALA A 134 -19.72 40.33 3.35
CA ALA A 134 -18.31 40.06 3.58
C ALA A 134 -17.90 38.81 2.82
N GLU A 135 -16.83 38.93 2.03
CA GLU A 135 -16.18 37.77 1.42
C GLU A 135 -15.43 36.98 2.50
N LYS A 136 -15.63 35.67 2.49
CA LYS A 136 -14.94 34.71 3.35
C LYS A 136 -14.16 33.73 2.48
N TYR A 137 -13.05 33.28 3.04
CA TYR A 137 -12.15 32.34 2.40
C TYR A 137 -11.82 31.22 3.39
N LYS A 138 -11.89 29.97 2.93
CA LYS A 138 -11.43 28.80 3.68
C LYS A 138 -10.77 27.80 2.75
N TYR A 139 -9.77 27.08 3.23
CA TYR A 139 -9.32 25.90 2.50
C TYR A 139 -10.44 24.87 2.43
N LEU A 140 -10.50 24.12 1.33
CA LEU A 140 -11.58 23.16 1.12
C LEU A 140 -11.62 22.06 2.20
N ARG A 141 -10.47 21.69 2.78
CA ARG A 141 -10.41 20.77 3.93
C ARG A 141 -10.94 21.35 5.25
N GLU A 142 -11.02 22.68 5.39
CA GLU A 142 -11.33 23.40 6.64
C GLU A 142 -12.81 23.84 6.70
N GLN A 143 -13.64 23.29 5.82
CA GLN A 143 -15.03 23.65 5.65
C GLN A 143 -15.89 22.39 5.45
N ALA A 144 -17.15 22.46 5.87
CA ALA A 144 -18.16 21.42 5.70
C ALA A 144 -19.31 21.86 4.75
N ILE A 145 -19.07 22.93 4.00
CA ILE A 145 -20.01 23.60 3.10
C ILE A 145 -20.15 22.83 1.77
N LEU A 146 -19.05 22.36 1.18
CA LEU A 146 -19.00 21.68 -0.11
C LEU A 146 -18.61 20.20 0.08
N PRO A 147 -19.49 19.22 -0.22
CA PRO A 147 -19.17 17.80 -0.09
C PRO A 147 -18.13 17.38 -1.14
N TYR A 148 -17.15 16.59 -0.71
CA TYR A 148 -16.13 16.03 -1.58
C TYR A 148 -15.76 14.60 -1.15
N LEU A 149 -15.36 13.79 -2.13
CA LEU A 149 -14.81 12.46 -1.95
C LEU A 149 -13.35 12.45 -2.39
N LEU A 150 -12.49 11.86 -1.57
CA LEU A 150 -11.07 11.73 -1.90
C LEU A 150 -10.84 10.51 -2.80
N ILE A 151 -10.27 10.74 -3.98
CA ILE A 151 -9.74 9.70 -4.85
C ILE A 151 -8.29 9.42 -4.40
N GLU A 152 -8.03 8.22 -3.87
CA GLU A 152 -6.72 7.81 -3.35
C GLU A 152 -5.70 7.58 -4.48
N ASP A 153 -4.92 8.62 -4.80
CA ASP A 153 -3.76 8.52 -5.70
C ASP A 153 -2.60 7.71 -5.13
N ARG A 154 -2.46 7.67 -3.79
CA ARG A 154 -1.29 7.04 -3.13
C ARG A 154 -1.16 5.55 -3.46
N LYS A 155 -2.28 4.85 -3.64
CA LYS A 155 -2.25 3.43 -4.03
C LYS A 155 -1.75 3.24 -5.45
N LEU A 156 -2.04 4.17 -6.36
CA LEU A 156 -1.63 4.06 -7.75
C LEU A 156 -0.14 4.33 -7.93
N GLU A 157 0.40 5.35 -7.26
CA GLU A 157 1.84 5.64 -7.27
C GLU A 157 2.65 4.55 -6.55
N GLN A 158 2.16 4.04 -5.42
CA GLN A 158 2.79 2.89 -4.75
C GLN A 158 2.76 1.63 -5.63
N SER A 159 1.63 1.33 -6.27
CA SER A 159 1.53 0.19 -7.19
C SER A 159 2.44 0.36 -8.41
N ALA A 160 2.57 1.58 -8.95
CA ALA A 160 3.46 1.85 -10.07
C ALA A 160 4.94 1.67 -9.69
N ALA A 161 5.33 2.11 -8.49
CA ALA A 161 6.68 1.91 -7.96
C ALA A 161 6.98 0.41 -7.74
N GLU A 162 6.03 -0.33 -7.16
CA GLU A 162 6.16 -1.77 -6.91
C GLU A 162 6.26 -2.56 -8.23
N ILE A 163 5.49 -2.17 -9.26
CA ILE A 163 5.60 -2.76 -10.61
C ILE A 163 6.98 -2.48 -11.23
N ALA A 164 7.55 -1.28 -11.02
CA ALA A 164 8.87 -0.93 -11.54
C ALA A 164 9.98 -1.77 -10.86
N GLU A 165 9.92 -1.93 -9.54
CA GLU A 165 10.86 -2.79 -8.79
C GLU A 165 10.74 -4.26 -9.20
N LEU A 166 9.51 -4.77 -9.33
CA LEU A 166 9.27 -6.15 -9.76
C LEU A 166 9.85 -6.41 -11.15
N LYS A 167 9.67 -5.48 -12.11
CA LYS A 167 10.26 -5.60 -13.45
C LYS A 167 11.79 -5.61 -13.42
N GLN A 168 12.40 -4.79 -12.58
CA GLN A 168 13.86 -4.78 -12.42
C GLN A 168 14.37 -6.10 -11.83
N SER A 169 13.69 -6.62 -10.82
CA SER A 169 14.03 -7.92 -10.21
C SER A 169 13.89 -9.07 -11.21
N LEU A 170 12.86 -9.03 -12.06
CA LEU A 170 12.63 -10.04 -13.11
C LEU A 170 13.77 -10.05 -14.14
N ASN A 171 14.17 -8.87 -14.63
CA ASN A 171 15.31 -8.75 -15.56
C ASN A 171 16.62 -9.27 -14.95
N GLN A 172 16.87 -9.02 -13.66
CA GLN A 172 18.06 -9.56 -12.97
C GLN A 172 18.02 -11.09 -12.87
N LYS A 173 16.84 -11.67 -12.58
CA LYS A 173 16.67 -13.12 -12.55
C LYS A 173 16.85 -13.73 -13.94
N ASP A 174 16.34 -13.11 -14.99
CA ASP A 174 16.52 -13.58 -16.37
C ASP A 174 17.99 -13.59 -16.78
N GLN A 175 18.75 -12.54 -16.43
CA GLN A 175 20.21 -12.52 -16.63
C GLN A 175 20.91 -13.65 -15.85
N THR A 176 20.51 -13.86 -14.60
CA THR A 176 21.08 -14.92 -13.75
C THR A 176 20.79 -16.31 -14.35
N ILE A 177 19.58 -16.54 -14.86
CA ILE A 177 19.19 -17.78 -15.53
C ILE A 177 20.00 -17.98 -16.81
N ALA A 178 20.20 -16.93 -17.61
CA ALA A 178 21.02 -17.00 -18.82
C ALA A 178 22.48 -17.38 -18.49
N ASP A 179 23.05 -16.78 -17.44
CA ASP A 179 24.40 -17.10 -16.97
C ASP A 179 24.52 -18.54 -16.44
N PHE A 180 23.52 -19.02 -15.68
CA PHE A 180 23.49 -20.41 -15.24
C PHE A 180 23.36 -21.38 -16.41
N ASN A 181 22.50 -21.08 -17.39
CA ASN A 181 22.36 -21.91 -18.59
C ASN A 181 23.67 -21.98 -19.38
N LYS A 182 24.39 -20.87 -19.50
CA LYS A 182 25.71 -20.84 -20.14
C LYS A 182 26.73 -21.69 -19.37
N LYS A 183 26.73 -21.61 -18.03
CA LYS A 183 27.59 -22.46 -17.18
C LYS A 183 27.24 -23.93 -17.33
N ILE A 184 25.95 -24.29 -17.39
CA ILE A 184 25.49 -25.67 -17.58
C ILE A 184 25.99 -26.21 -18.93
N GLN A 185 25.89 -25.41 -20.01
CA GLN A 185 26.40 -25.81 -21.33
C GLN A 185 27.92 -25.97 -21.37
N GLN A 186 28.65 -25.25 -20.51
CA GLN A 186 30.11 -25.36 -20.37
C GLN A 186 30.54 -26.42 -19.34
N THR A 187 29.60 -26.97 -18.58
CA THR A 187 29.92 -28.00 -17.57
C THR A 187 30.07 -29.33 -18.30
N PRO A 188 31.16 -30.08 -18.05
CA PRO A 188 31.35 -31.37 -18.69
C PRO A 188 30.17 -32.29 -18.38
N THR A 189 29.65 -32.97 -19.39
CA THR A 189 28.58 -33.95 -19.20
C THR A 189 29.09 -35.13 -18.36
N LEU A 190 28.16 -35.90 -17.79
CA LEU A 190 28.50 -37.08 -16.99
C LEU A 190 29.42 -38.05 -17.76
N ASP A 191 29.21 -38.18 -19.07
CA ASP A 191 30.01 -39.04 -19.93
C ASP A 191 31.42 -38.48 -20.15
N GLN A 192 31.56 -37.16 -20.34
CA GLN A 192 32.88 -36.50 -20.41
C GLN A 192 33.65 -36.61 -19.09
N PHE A 193 32.95 -36.51 -17.95
CA PHE A 193 33.54 -36.75 -16.64
C PHE A 193 33.97 -38.22 -16.47
N ARG A 194 33.17 -39.16 -16.97
CA ARG A 194 33.46 -40.60 -16.91
C ARG A 194 34.66 -40.95 -17.79
N GLU A 195 34.78 -40.33 -18.96
CA GLU A 195 35.94 -40.45 -19.85
C GLU A 195 37.21 -39.87 -19.23
N LEU A 196 37.15 -38.64 -18.70
CA LEU A 196 38.25 -38.02 -17.94
C LEU A 196 38.67 -38.89 -16.75
N ASN A 197 37.71 -39.43 -16.00
CA ASN A 197 37.98 -40.32 -14.88
C ASN A 197 38.66 -41.61 -15.34
N ASN A 198 38.22 -42.19 -16.44
CA ASN A 198 38.84 -43.39 -17.02
C ASN A 198 40.28 -43.13 -17.49
N ILE A 199 40.57 -41.92 -17.98
CA ILE A 199 41.91 -41.48 -18.37
C ILE A 199 42.81 -41.25 -17.14
N VAL A 200 42.30 -40.58 -16.11
CA VAL A 200 43.10 -40.15 -14.94
C VAL A 200 43.28 -41.25 -13.89
N LEU A 201 42.25 -42.06 -13.63
CA LEU A 201 42.27 -43.07 -12.56
C LEU A 201 42.36 -44.52 -13.08
N GLY A 202 42.42 -44.73 -14.40
CA GLY A 202 42.65 -46.04 -15.00
C GLY A 202 41.59 -47.07 -14.63
N ARG A 203 40.41 -47.01 -15.27
CA ARG A 203 39.30 -47.98 -15.17
C ARG A 203 38.96 -48.46 -13.75
N THR A 204 39.22 -47.66 -12.72
CA THR A 204 38.63 -47.91 -11.39
C THR A 204 37.19 -47.43 -11.45
N GLU A 205 36.25 -48.34 -11.22
CA GLU A 205 34.84 -47.98 -11.08
C GLU A 205 34.71 -47.04 -9.88
N LEU A 206 34.59 -45.74 -10.15
CA LEU A 206 34.27 -44.76 -9.11
C LEU A 206 32.89 -45.12 -8.56
N ASN A 207 32.88 -45.71 -7.37
CA ASN A 207 31.66 -45.99 -6.66
C ASN A 207 31.14 -44.69 -6.03
N PHE A 208 30.46 -43.88 -6.85
CA PHE A 208 29.85 -42.63 -6.43
C PHE A 208 28.82 -42.84 -5.32
N ASN A 209 28.21 -44.03 -5.21
CA ASN A 209 27.33 -44.36 -4.10
C ASN A 209 28.13 -44.44 -2.78
N ASN A 210 29.29 -45.09 -2.78
CA ASN A 210 30.18 -45.10 -1.61
C ASN A 210 30.68 -43.69 -1.27
N LEU A 211 31.07 -42.89 -2.26
CA LEU A 211 31.49 -41.51 -2.03
C LEU A 211 30.35 -40.66 -1.44
N LYS A 212 29.12 -40.79 -1.97
CA LYS A 212 27.93 -40.10 -1.47
C LYS A 212 27.60 -40.52 -0.03
N GLN A 213 27.71 -41.81 0.28
CA GLN A 213 27.54 -42.33 1.64
C GLN A 213 28.63 -41.81 2.59
N GLU A 214 29.88 -41.77 2.15
CA GLU A 214 31.00 -41.29 2.96
C GLU A 214 30.92 -39.79 3.22
N ILE A 215 30.53 -38.99 2.22
CA ILE A 215 30.24 -37.56 2.38
C ILE A 215 29.09 -37.35 3.39
N LYS A 216 28.02 -38.15 3.30
CA LYS A 216 26.91 -38.10 4.27
C LYS A 216 27.38 -38.46 5.68
N ARG A 217 28.19 -39.52 5.81
CA ARG A 217 28.78 -39.96 7.08
C ARG A 217 29.66 -38.88 7.70
N LEU A 218 30.54 -38.25 6.91
CA LEU A 218 31.43 -37.17 7.37
C LEU A 218 30.62 -35.94 7.81
N LYS A 219 29.63 -35.52 7.00
CA LYS A 219 28.73 -34.41 7.38
C LYS A 219 28.00 -34.68 8.69
N LEU A 220 27.45 -35.87 8.88
CA LEU A 220 26.77 -36.25 10.12
C LEU A 220 27.74 -36.35 11.31
N LYS A 221 28.97 -36.84 11.07
CA LYS A 221 30.00 -36.95 12.11
C LYS A 221 30.38 -35.59 12.69
N ASP A 222 30.47 -34.55 11.85
CA ASP A 222 30.83 -33.21 12.29
C ASP A 222 29.61 -32.43 12.81
N PHE A 223 28.43 -32.66 12.22
CA PHE A 223 27.19 -31.96 12.59
C PHE A 223 26.59 -32.47 13.91
N ASN A 224 26.57 -33.78 14.16
CA ASN A 224 25.91 -34.36 15.32
C ASN A 224 26.45 -33.87 16.67
N PRO A 225 27.79 -33.83 16.89
CA PRO A 225 28.34 -33.30 18.14
C PRO A 225 27.90 -31.86 18.40
N TYR A 226 27.96 -31.01 17.37
CA TYR A 226 27.52 -29.63 17.45
C TYR A 226 26.01 -29.52 17.77
N PHE A 227 25.16 -30.29 17.09
CA PHE A 227 23.73 -30.30 17.38
C PHE A 227 23.42 -30.71 18.82
N GLN A 228 24.07 -31.76 19.33
CA GLN A 228 23.88 -32.22 20.71
C GLN A 228 24.35 -31.18 21.73
N GLU A 229 25.48 -30.51 21.48
CA GLU A 229 25.97 -29.42 22.33
C GLU A 229 24.97 -28.26 22.44
N GLN A 230 24.40 -27.84 21.29
CA GLN A 230 23.39 -26.78 21.28
C GLN A 230 22.11 -27.18 21.99
N LYS A 231 21.68 -28.44 21.82
CA LYS A 231 20.52 -29.00 22.52
C LYS A 231 20.72 -29.01 24.03
N ASN A 232 21.85 -29.54 24.51
CA ASN A 232 22.18 -29.60 25.93
C ASN A 232 22.24 -28.20 26.55
N THR A 233 22.83 -27.24 25.83
CA THR A 233 22.89 -25.83 26.27
C THR A 233 21.50 -25.23 26.43
N PHE A 234 20.59 -25.48 25.48
CA PHE A 234 19.22 -24.99 25.55
C PHE A 234 18.43 -25.64 26.70
N GLU A 235 18.62 -26.94 26.95
CA GLU A 235 18.02 -27.64 28.09
C GLU A 235 18.50 -27.07 29.43
N GLN A 236 19.80 -26.76 29.56
CA GLN A 236 20.37 -26.11 30.75
C GLN A 236 19.84 -24.69 30.97
N LEU A 237 19.72 -23.89 29.90
CA LEU A 237 19.13 -22.56 29.95
C LEU A 237 17.66 -22.62 30.39
N THR A 238 16.91 -23.59 29.85
CA THR A 238 15.51 -23.80 30.20
C THR A 238 15.35 -24.24 31.65
N ALA A 239 16.20 -25.15 32.14
CA ALA A 239 16.20 -25.59 33.53
C ALA A 239 16.52 -24.43 34.48
N THR A 240 17.55 -23.64 34.17
CA THR A 240 17.93 -22.45 34.93
C THR A 240 16.79 -21.44 34.96
N ALA A 241 16.14 -21.18 33.82
CA ALA A 241 15.00 -20.30 33.75
C ALA A 241 13.82 -20.83 34.58
N LYS A 242 13.48 -22.13 34.49
CA LYS A 242 12.41 -22.72 35.32
C LYS A 242 12.67 -22.55 36.82
N ASN A 243 13.92 -22.76 37.25
CA ASN A 243 14.31 -22.55 38.64
C ASN A 243 14.17 -21.08 39.05
N LYS A 244 14.57 -20.14 38.19
CA LYS A 244 14.44 -18.69 38.43
C LYS A 244 12.97 -18.23 38.48
N ALA A 245 12.13 -18.77 37.59
CA ALA A 245 10.70 -18.51 37.56
C ALA A 245 10.03 -18.92 38.88
N GLY A 246 10.43 -20.07 39.44
CA GLY A 246 9.75 -20.71 40.56
C GLY A 246 8.36 -21.18 40.17
N ASP A 247 7.63 -21.79 41.11
CA ASP A 247 6.34 -22.44 40.82
C ASP A 247 5.28 -21.48 40.27
N SER A 248 5.31 -20.21 40.69
CA SER A 248 4.32 -19.21 40.28
C SER A 248 4.39 -18.79 38.81
N LEU A 249 5.55 -18.90 38.16
CA LEU A 249 5.75 -18.47 36.78
C LEU A 249 6.20 -19.60 35.85
N ARG A 250 6.40 -20.81 36.37
CA ARG A 250 6.87 -21.97 35.60
C ARG A 250 5.94 -22.32 34.44
N SER A 251 4.62 -22.35 34.68
CA SER A 251 3.61 -22.59 33.64
C SER A 251 3.59 -21.50 32.58
N ILE A 252 3.85 -20.25 32.96
CA ILE A 252 3.93 -19.11 32.03
C ILE A 252 5.20 -19.20 31.17
N LEU A 253 6.32 -19.63 31.74
CA LEU A 253 7.55 -19.89 31.00
C LEU A 253 7.40 -21.06 30.02
N ASP A 254 6.72 -22.14 30.43
CA ASP A 254 6.39 -23.25 29.54
C ASP A 254 5.49 -22.80 28.38
N LEU A 255 4.45 -22.00 28.67
CA LEU A 255 3.58 -21.42 27.65
C LEU A 255 4.35 -20.46 26.72
N PHE A 256 5.26 -19.65 27.25
CA PHE A 256 6.13 -18.75 26.48
C PHE A 256 6.97 -19.53 25.45
N LEU A 257 7.62 -20.61 25.89
CA LEU A 257 8.42 -21.48 25.05
C LEU A 257 7.58 -22.25 24.01
N GLN A 258 6.41 -22.72 24.40
CA GLN A 258 5.49 -23.41 23.50
C GLN A 258 4.94 -22.48 22.41
N THR A 259 4.55 -21.26 22.79
CA THR A 259 4.04 -20.24 21.86
C THR A 259 5.11 -19.88 20.83
N ASN A 260 6.36 -19.68 21.26
CA ASN A 260 7.45 -19.40 20.35
C ASN A 260 7.75 -20.58 19.40
N LYS A 261 7.64 -21.82 19.88
CA LYS A 261 7.76 -23.02 19.03
C LYS A 261 6.72 -23.03 17.92
N GLN A 262 5.45 -22.74 18.24
CA GLN A 262 4.37 -22.66 17.24
C GLN A 262 4.60 -21.53 16.23
N ILE A 263 5.14 -20.39 16.67
CA ILE A 263 5.52 -19.29 15.77
C ILE A 263 6.61 -19.76 14.79
N ILE A 264 7.63 -20.47 15.27
CA ILE A 264 8.73 -20.97 14.42
C ILE A 264 8.24 -22.04 13.43
N GLU A 265 7.32 -22.92 13.85
CA GLU A 265 6.75 -23.97 12.99
C GLU A 265 5.86 -23.37 11.90
N SER A 266 5.06 -22.35 12.23
CA SER A 266 4.19 -21.65 11.29
C SER A 266 4.90 -20.69 10.31
N GLU A 267 6.21 -20.40 10.47
CA GLU A 267 6.98 -19.61 9.49
C GLU A 267 7.01 -20.26 8.09
N ASN A 268 6.75 -21.57 7.98
CA ASN A 268 6.82 -22.34 6.74
C ASN A 268 5.45 -22.65 6.09
N GLU A 269 4.35 -22.44 6.81
CA GLU A 269 2.99 -22.72 6.31
C GLU A 269 2.29 -21.41 5.90
N SER A 270 1.66 -21.44 4.73
CA SER A 270 0.98 -20.32 4.08
C SER A 270 0.14 -19.41 5.03
N ASN A 271 0.70 -18.23 5.31
CA ASN A 271 0.06 -16.94 5.65
C ASN A 271 -1.40 -16.96 6.16
N ASN A 272 -1.62 -17.32 7.43
CA ASN A 272 -2.77 -16.80 8.19
C ASN A 272 -2.29 -15.71 9.15
N SER A 273 -2.25 -14.46 8.66
CA SER A 273 -1.74 -13.29 9.40
C SER A 273 -2.45 -13.10 10.74
N PHE A 274 -3.72 -13.51 10.83
CA PHE A 274 -4.51 -13.46 12.05
C PHE A 274 -4.00 -14.42 13.13
N ALA A 275 -3.79 -15.69 12.78
CA ALA A 275 -3.27 -16.70 13.73
C ALA A 275 -1.87 -16.33 14.23
N ARG A 276 -1.02 -15.80 13.34
CA ARG A 276 0.30 -15.30 13.72
C ARG A 276 0.22 -14.09 14.66
N GLY A 277 -0.72 -13.18 14.41
CA GLY A 277 -0.99 -12.04 15.30
C GLY A 277 -1.44 -12.48 16.69
N GLN A 278 -2.27 -13.52 16.79
CA GLN A 278 -2.69 -14.10 18.06
C GLN A 278 -1.53 -14.71 18.84
N LEU A 279 -0.69 -15.54 18.18
CA LEU A 279 0.48 -16.13 18.81
C LEU A 279 1.48 -15.06 19.27
N GLN A 280 1.69 -14.01 18.47
CA GLN A 280 2.56 -12.89 18.84
C GLN A 280 2.00 -12.15 20.08
N GLY A 281 0.69 -11.92 20.14
CA GLY A 281 0.03 -11.32 21.31
C GLY A 281 0.15 -12.17 22.58
N GLN A 282 -0.01 -13.50 22.46
CA GLN A 282 0.21 -14.43 23.56
C GLN A 282 1.67 -14.40 24.04
N LEU A 283 2.63 -14.41 23.11
CA LEU A 283 4.06 -14.34 23.41
C LEU A 283 4.41 -13.05 24.16
N THR A 284 3.88 -11.90 23.71
CA THR A 284 4.07 -10.61 24.39
C THR A 284 3.45 -10.62 25.79
N THR A 285 2.26 -11.20 25.96
CA THR A 285 1.61 -11.30 27.27
C THR A 285 2.46 -12.13 28.25
N CYS A 286 2.92 -13.31 27.82
CA CYS A 286 3.84 -14.14 28.62
C CYS A 286 5.13 -13.39 28.94
N GLN A 287 5.70 -12.66 27.97
CA GLN A 287 6.91 -11.87 28.18
C GLN A 287 6.72 -10.79 29.25
N THR A 288 5.61 -10.05 29.21
CA THR A 288 5.29 -9.03 30.24
C THR A 288 5.13 -9.65 31.63
N LEU A 289 4.49 -10.82 31.73
CA LEU A 289 4.33 -11.51 33.02
C LEU A 289 5.69 -12.02 33.56
N LEU A 290 6.55 -12.53 32.68
CA LEU A 290 7.88 -13.03 33.03
C LEU A 290 8.87 -11.89 33.36
N GLN A 291 8.66 -10.67 32.87
CA GLN A 291 9.51 -9.51 33.19
C GLN A 291 9.55 -9.16 34.69
N THR A 292 8.64 -9.71 35.49
CA THR A 292 8.69 -9.63 36.96
C THR A 292 9.90 -10.36 37.57
N LYS A 293 10.48 -11.33 36.86
CA LYS A 293 11.64 -12.12 37.32
C LYS A 293 12.79 -12.22 36.32
N PHE A 294 12.54 -11.92 35.05
CA PHE A 294 13.53 -12.03 33.98
C PHE A 294 13.79 -10.67 33.35
N THR A 295 15.03 -10.44 32.94
CA THR A 295 15.33 -9.29 32.08
C THR A 295 14.81 -9.57 30.66
N GLN A 296 14.58 -8.49 29.90
CA GLN A 296 14.21 -8.63 28.49
C GLN A 296 15.29 -9.36 27.68
N GLU A 297 16.57 -9.19 28.03
CA GLU A 297 17.69 -9.85 27.39
C GLU A 297 17.71 -11.36 27.66
N GLU A 298 17.43 -11.78 28.90
CA GLU A 298 17.33 -13.20 29.26
C GLU A 298 16.22 -13.89 28.45
N LEU A 299 15.04 -13.28 28.39
CA LEU A 299 13.91 -13.83 27.62
C LEU A 299 14.23 -13.87 26.12
N ARG A 300 14.85 -12.82 25.58
CA ARG A 300 15.25 -12.76 24.16
C ARG A 300 16.31 -13.81 23.82
N SER A 301 17.28 -14.02 24.70
CA SER A 301 18.31 -15.05 24.56
C SER A 301 17.68 -16.44 24.46
N LEU A 302 16.70 -16.71 25.32
CA LEU A 302 15.99 -17.99 25.37
C LEU A 302 15.19 -18.27 24.08
N LEU A 303 14.48 -17.26 23.57
CA LEU A 303 13.76 -17.37 22.29
C LEU A 303 14.70 -17.53 21.09
N ASN A 304 15.79 -16.77 21.04
CA ASN A 304 16.78 -16.86 19.97
C ASN A 304 17.41 -18.24 19.94
N LYS A 305 17.77 -18.80 21.11
CA LYS A 305 18.35 -20.13 21.21
C LYS A 305 17.38 -21.22 20.74
N GLN A 306 16.10 -21.11 21.08
CA GLN A 306 15.07 -22.02 20.59
C GLN A 306 14.94 -21.95 19.05
N LYS A 307 15.03 -20.75 18.47
CA LYS A 307 15.00 -20.56 17.01
C LYS A 307 16.22 -21.15 16.32
N GLU A 308 17.42 -20.98 16.90
CA GLU A 308 18.64 -21.63 16.41
C GLU A 308 18.52 -23.15 16.44
N LEU A 309 18.07 -23.72 17.56
CA LEU A 309 17.91 -25.16 17.72
C LEU A 309 16.91 -25.74 16.71
N SER A 310 15.77 -25.09 16.49
CA SER A 310 14.78 -25.53 15.50
C SER A 310 15.33 -25.54 14.07
N LYS A 311 16.20 -24.59 13.71
CA LYS A 311 16.89 -24.59 12.40
C LYS A 311 17.85 -25.77 12.28
N LEU A 312 18.60 -26.07 13.34
CA LEU A 312 19.51 -27.21 13.36
C LEU A 312 18.76 -28.55 13.32
N GLU A 313 17.62 -28.67 13.99
CA GLU A 313 16.75 -29.85 13.90
C GLU A 313 16.30 -30.10 12.46
N LYS A 314 15.83 -29.06 11.76
CA LYS A 314 15.46 -29.16 10.33
C LYS A 314 16.66 -29.59 9.48
N HIS A 315 17.85 -29.04 9.73
CA HIS A 315 19.06 -29.41 8.99
C HIS A 315 19.51 -30.85 9.27
N SER A 316 19.36 -31.33 10.51
CA SER A 316 19.61 -32.71 10.91
C SER A 316 18.78 -33.70 10.09
N VAL A 317 17.48 -33.42 9.95
CA VAL A 317 16.56 -34.25 9.15
C VAL A 317 17.01 -34.33 7.69
N ILE A 318 17.43 -33.20 7.09
CA ILE A 318 17.93 -33.17 5.71
C ILE A 318 19.22 -33.99 5.56
N LEU A 319 20.13 -33.92 6.53
CA LEU A 319 21.38 -34.67 6.50
C LEU A 319 21.19 -36.18 6.74
N GLN A 320 20.06 -36.58 7.34
CA GLN A 320 19.71 -37.99 7.55
C GLN A 320 18.99 -38.63 6.37
N GLN A 321 18.36 -37.84 5.48
CA GLN A 321 17.75 -38.30 4.23
C GLN A 321 18.79 -38.66 3.17
#